data_AF-A0A3P9LI72-F1
#
_entry.id   AF-A0A3P9LI72-F1
#
_cell.length_a   1.000
_cell.length_b   1.000
_cell.length_c   1.000
_cell.angle_alpha   90.00
_cell.angle_beta   90.00
_cell.angle_gamma   90.00
#
_symmetry.space_group_name_H-M   'P 1'
#
loop_
_entity.id
_entity.type
_entity.pdbx_description
1 polymer ?
#
loop_
_entity_poly.entity_id
_entity_poly.type
_entity_poly.pdbx_seq_one_letter_code
_entity_poly.pdbx_strand_id
1 'polypeptide(L)'
;MKCLVFISWVLVSCLRTHAEVFTSIGQMTDLLYTEKELVQSLRDYIKAEESKLAAVKSWANKLDALTRVSTSDPEGYLAHPVNAYKLMKRLNTEWSELESLVLQNPSDGFISNMSVHRQYFPDEEDQTGAAKALMRLQDTYQLDSEAFSKGMLPGVHSNAVLTVDDCFDMGKTAYNDADYYHAVLWFQQALKQLDDGEEAAVSKADILDYLSYSVYQMGDLPRAIELTRRLVAIDPNHQRAGGNLRYFEQLLMKQLKESNQDYQPPSEEPIQLGTYTRPKDHLPERETYEALCRGEGLQLTEARRSRLFCRYHDGKRSPRLLLKPIKEEDEWDSPHIVRYLNILSDQEIEKIKELAKPRLARATVRDPKTGVLTTAPYRVSKSAWLEGEDDPVIDRVNQRIQDITGLTVETAELLQVMYKKRLCFIIGTSTVSLFAGKNLSGFE
;
A
#
# COMPACT_ATOMS: atom_id res chain seq x y z
N MET A 1 -21.97 27.68 56.69
CA MET A 1 -22.50 26.58 55.86
C MET A 1 -22.87 27.12 54.49
N LYS A 2 -22.11 26.74 53.46
CA LYS A 2 -22.50 26.49 52.05
C LYS A 2 -21.23 26.54 51.21
N CYS A 3 -20.62 25.38 51.00
CA CYS A 3 -19.57 25.17 50.01
C CYS A 3 -20.21 25.08 48.62
N LEU A 4 -19.71 25.87 47.67
CA LEU A 4 -19.97 25.71 46.25
C LEU A 4 -18.76 24.97 45.65
N VAL A 5 -18.95 23.70 45.32
CA VAL A 5 -17.98 22.92 44.53
C VAL A 5 -18.47 22.95 43.09
N PHE A 6 -17.78 23.70 42.23
CA PHE A 6 -17.93 23.62 40.78
C PHE A 6 -17.06 22.47 40.27
N ILE A 7 -17.69 21.36 39.86
CA ILE A 7 -17.02 20.29 39.12
C ILE A 7 -17.12 20.66 37.65
N SER A 8 -16.01 21.13 37.07
CA SER A 8 -15.85 21.22 35.61
C SER A 8 -15.49 19.83 35.09
N TRP A 9 -16.45 19.16 34.44
CA TRP A 9 -16.18 17.98 33.63
C TRP A 9 -15.56 18.43 32.31
N VAL A 10 -14.24 18.30 32.20
CA VAL A 10 -13.56 18.34 30.91
C VAL A 10 -13.82 17.01 30.21
N LEU A 11 -14.81 16.99 29.33
CA LEU A 11 -14.97 15.97 28.30
C LEU A 11 -13.73 16.03 27.40
N VAL A 12 -12.74 15.19 27.68
CA VAL A 12 -11.70 14.84 26.71
C VAL A 12 -12.39 14.02 25.64
N SER A 13 -12.93 14.70 24.64
CA SER A 13 -13.27 14.10 23.36
C SER A 13 -11.96 13.59 22.75
N CYS A 14 -11.68 12.30 22.93
CA CYS A 14 -10.72 11.58 22.11
C CYS A 14 -11.20 11.67 20.66
N LEU A 15 -10.76 12.71 19.95
CA LEU A 15 -10.64 12.67 18.50
C LEU A 15 -9.67 11.51 18.21
N ARG A 16 -10.22 10.32 17.98
CA ARG A 16 -9.46 9.20 17.43
C ARG A 16 -9.12 9.62 16.00
N THR A 17 -7.94 10.19 15.83
CA THR A 17 -7.37 10.43 14.50
C THR A 17 -7.17 9.08 13.85
N HIS A 18 -7.95 8.78 12.81
CA HIS A 18 -7.68 7.64 11.93
C HIS A 18 -6.29 7.87 11.33
N ALA A 19 -5.32 7.10 11.80
CA ALA A 19 -3.96 7.16 11.28
C ALA A 19 -3.84 6.10 10.19
N GLU A 20 -3.38 6.48 9.00
CA GLU A 20 -3.13 5.60 7.86
C GLU A 20 -2.45 4.29 8.31
N VAL A 21 -3.00 3.17 7.87
CA VAL A 21 -2.61 1.83 8.34
C VAL A 21 -1.35 1.35 7.63
N PHE A 22 -1.17 1.72 6.35
CA PHE A 22 -0.01 1.29 5.54
C PHE A 22 1.33 1.86 6.01
N THR A 23 1.32 2.92 6.82
CA THR A 23 2.53 3.62 7.28
C THR A 23 3.18 2.98 8.52
N SER A 24 2.64 1.87 9.06
CA SER A 24 3.19 1.15 10.22
C SER A 24 3.27 -0.37 9.99
N ILE A 25 4.47 -0.95 10.07
CA ILE A 25 4.66 -2.42 10.13
C ILE A 25 3.87 -3.05 11.28
N GLY A 26 3.73 -2.36 12.43
CA GLY A 26 3.01 -2.93 13.57
C GLY A 26 1.54 -3.17 13.24
N GLN A 27 0.86 -2.13 12.74
CA GLN A 27 -0.54 -2.22 12.34
C GLN A 27 -0.72 -3.17 11.13
N MET A 28 0.18 -3.15 10.16
CA MET A 28 0.17 -4.12 9.05
C MET A 28 0.34 -5.57 9.54
N THR A 29 1.12 -5.79 10.61
CA THR A 29 1.28 -7.14 11.21
C THR A 29 -0.02 -7.56 11.90
N ASP A 30 -0.68 -6.65 12.61
CA ASP A 30 -1.97 -6.90 13.25
C ASP A 30 -3.07 -7.21 12.21
N LEU A 31 -3.03 -6.55 11.04
CA LEU A 31 -3.91 -6.85 9.91
C LEU A 31 -3.72 -8.27 9.37
N LEU A 32 -2.48 -8.77 9.27
CA LEU A 32 -2.22 -10.14 8.83
C LEU A 32 -2.82 -11.17 9.80
N TYR A 33 -2.73 -10.91 11.11
CA TYR A 33 -3.37 -11.77 12.10
C TYR A 33 -4.91 -11.69 12.03
N THR A 34 -5.44 -10.48 11.81
CA THR A 34 -6.88 -10.26 11.62
C THR A 34 -7.41 -11.02 10.38
N GLU A 35 -6.69 -10.94 9.26
CA GLU A 35 -7.04 -11.67 8.03
C GLU A 35 -7.05 -13.19 8.28
N LYS A 36 -6.04 -13.72 8.99
CA LYS A 36 -5.99 -15.14 9.37
C LYS A 36 -7.21 -15.56 10.21
N GLU A 37 -7.65 -14.75 11.15
CA GLU A 37 -8.86 -15.02 11.96
C GLU A 37 -10.13 -15.01 11.10
N LEU A 38 -10.25 -14.07 10.17
CA LEU A 38 -11.38 -13.99 9.25
C LEU A 38 -11.42 -15.18 8.27
N VAL A 39 -10.26 -15.64 7.79
CA VAL A 39 -10.16 -16.87 6.97
C VAL A 39 -10.64 -18.08 7.76
N GLN A 40 -10.32 -18.18 9.05
CA GLN A 40 -10.82 -19.26 9.89
C GLN A 40 -12.34 -19.17 10.06
N SER A 41 -12.87 -17.97 10.32
CA SER A 41 -14.31 -17.72 10.42
C SER A 41 -15.05 -18.05 9.11
N LEU A 42 -14.44 -17.75 7.96
CA LEU A 42 -14.96 -18.11 6.64
C LEU A 42 -15.03 -19.63 6.46
N ARG A 43 -14.01 -20.37 6.91
CA ARG A 43 -14.01 -21.85 6.87
C ARG A 43 -15.13 -22.44 7.73
N ASP A 44 -15.36 -21.87 8.91
CA ASP A 44 -16.43 -22.33 9.80
C ASP A 44 -17.81 -22.08 9.18
N TYR A 45 -18.00 -20.93 8.53
CA TYR A 45 -19.19 -20.63 7.72
C TYR A 45 -19.38 -21.64 6.57
N ILE A 46 -18.33 -21.89 5.77
CA ILE A 46 -18.38 -22.86 4.67
C ILE A 46 -18.82 -24.24 5.18
N LYS A 47 -18.21 -24.71 6.27
CA LYS A 47 -18.56 -26.01 6.88
C LYS A 47 -20.02 -26.07 7.35
N ALA A 48 -20.54 -24.97 7.88
CA ALA A 48 -21.93 -24.87 8.30
C ALA A 48 -22.89 -24.91 7.09
N GLU A 49 -22.57 -24.20 6.00
CA GLU A 49 -23.32 -24.27 4.74
C GLU A 49 -23.27 -25.66 4.10
N GLU A 50 -22.11 -26.31 4.06
CA GLU A 50 -21.98 -27.69 3.54
C GLU A 50 -22.82 -28.68 4.34
N SER A 51 -22.85 -28.53 5.68
CA SER A 51 -23.67 -29.38 6.56
C SER A 51 -25.17 -29.15 6.34
N LYS A 52 -25.59 -27.89 6.20
CA LYS A 52 -26.97 -27.51 5.84
C LYS A 52 -27.35 -28.09 4.48
N LEU A 53 -26.50 -27.89 3.47
CA LEU A 53 -26.71 -28.39 2.12
C LEU A 53 -26.80 -29.92 2.08
N ALA A 54 -25.96 -30.63 2.85
CA ALA A 54 -26.03 -32.08 2.98
C ALA A 54 -27.36 -32.54 3.59
N ALA A 55 -27.86 -31.85 4.62
CA ALA A 55 -29.16 -32.13 5.22
C ALA A 55 -30.31 -31.88 4.21
N VAL A 56 -30.28 -30.77 3.47
CA VAL A 56 -31.27 -30.47 2.42
C VAL A 56 -31.23 -31.50 1.29
N LYS A 57 -30.05 -31.93 0.83
CA LYS A 57 -29.89 -33.01 -0.15
C LYS A 57 -30.48 -34.33 0.34
N SER A 58 -30.28 -34.67 1.62
CA SER A 58 -30.88 -35.87 2.23
C SER A 58 -32.41 -35.80 2.22
N TRP A 59 -32.98 -34.65 2.58
CA TRP A 59 -34.42 -34.39 2.47
C TRP A 59 -34.94 -34.52 1.04
N ALA A 60 -34.26 -33.91 0.07
CA ALA A 60 -34.63 -34.00 -1.35
C ALA A 60 -34.66 -35.45 -1.85
N ASN A 61 -33.62 -36.25 -1.54
CA ASN A 61 -33.55 -37.66 -1.91
C ASN A 61 -34.67 -38.49 -1.27
N LYS A 62 -34.97 -38.26 0.02
CA LYS A 62 -36.09 -38.92 0.72
C LYS A 62 -37.43 -38.58 0.07
N LEU A 63 -37.64 -37.31 -0.28
CA LEU A 63 -38.88 -36.84 -0.91
C LEU A 63 -39.03 -37.39 -2.33
N ASP A 64 -37.96 -37.42 -3.13
CA ASP A 64 -37.98 -37.98 -4.50
C ASP A 64 -38.32 -39.47 -4.51
N ALA A 65 -37.76 -40.25 -3.59
CA ALA A 65 -38.10 -41.66 -3.46
C ALA A 65 -39.58 -41.87 -3.11
N LEU A 66 -40.14 -41.01 -2.24
CA LEU A 66 -41.54 -41.08 -1.83
C LEU A 66 -42.51 -40.63 -2.93
N THR A 67 -42.17 -39.59 -3.68
CA THR A 67 -43.03 -39.07 -4.76
C THR A 67 -43.13 -40.09 -5.88
N ARG A 68 -42.02 -40.70 -6.32
CA ARG A 68 -42.01 -41.74 -7.37
C ARG A 68 -43.00 -42.88 -7.12
N VAL A 69 -43.07 -43.38 -5.88
CA VAL A 69 -43.99 -44.47 -5.49
C VAL A 69 -45.44 -43.98 -5.43
N SER A 70 -45.67 -42.75 -4.98
CA SER A 70 -47.03 -42.21 -4.85
C SER A 70 -47.67 -41.79 -6.18
N THR A 71 -46.87 -41.44 -7.19
CA THR A 71 -47.38 -40.95 -8.48
C THR A 71 -47.62 -42.05 -9.50
N SER A 72 -47.13 -43.27 -9.27
CA SER A 72 -47.33 -44.41 -10.19
C SER A 72 -48.76 -44.98 -10.14
N ASP A 73 -49.41 -44.92 -8.96
CA ASP A 73 -50.82 -45.28 -8.77
C ASP A 73 -51.40 -44.47 -7.59
N PRO A 74 -51.87 -43.23 -7.84
CA PRO A 74 -52.32 -42.35 -6.76
C PRO A 74 -53.55 -42.86 -6.01
N GLU A 75 -54.53 -43.43 -6.71
CA GLU A 75 -55.77 -43.91 -6.10
C GLU A 75 -55.54 -45.17 -5.25
N GLY A 76 -54.80 -46.15 -5.77
CA GLY A 76 -54.44 -47.35 -5.00
C GLY A 76 -53.49 -47.06 -3.84
N TYR A 77 -52.56 -46.10 -4.01
CA TYR A 77 -51.68 -45.66 -2.93
C TYR A 77 -52.46 -45.00 -1.78
N LEU A 78 -53.42 -44.12 -2.09
CA LEU A 78 -54.22 -43.39 -1.10
C LEU A 78 -55.36 -44.22 -0.48
N ALA A 79 -55.78 -45.30 -1.14
CA ALA A 79 -56.75 -46.25 -0.58
C ALA A 79 -56.24 -46.93 0.71
N HIS A 80 -54.91 -46.98 0.93
CA HIS A 80 -54.32 -47.46 2.17
C HIS A 80 -54.26 -46.36 3.25
N PRO A 81 -54.97 -46.49 4.39
CA PRO A 81 -55.09 -45.41 5.38
C PRO A 81 -53.75 -44.88 5.94
N VAL A 82 -52.73 -45.73 6.04
CA VAL A 82 -51.38 -45.31 6.49
C VAL A 82 -50.72 -44.36 5.49
N ASN A 83 -50.91 -44.59 4.19
CA ASN A 83 -50.32 -43.75 3.15
C ASN A 83 -51.00 -42.37 3.10
N ALA A 84 -52.34 -42.35 3.24
CA ALA A 84 -53.10 -41.10 3.36
C ALA A 84 -52.64 -40.28 4.58
N TYR A 85 -52.51 -40.91 5.76
CA TYR A 85 -51.96 -40.24 6.95
C TYR A 85 -50.53 -39.74 6.74
N LYS A 86 -49.64 -40.54 6.15
CA LYS A 86 -48.24 -40.16 5.89
C LYS A 86 -48.13 -39.00 4.91
N LEU A 87 -48.99 -38.91 3.89
CA LEU A 87 -49.05 -37.75 3.00
C LEU A 87 -49.52 -36.50 3.74
N MET A 88 -50.59 -36.59 4.53
CA MET A 88 -51.10 -35.46 5.32
C MET A 88 -50.04 -34.94 6.31
N LYS A 89 -49.38 -35.83 7.06
CA LYS A 89 -48.27 -35.45 7.94
C LYS A 89 -47.11 -34.80 7.18
N ARG A 90 -46.76 -35.33 6.01
CA ARG A 90 -45.66 -34.80 5.20
C ARG A 90 -45.94 -33.36 4.79
N LEU A 91 -47.11 -33.09 4.19
CA LEU A 91 -47.51 -31.76 3.73
C LEU A 91 -47.76 -30.77 4.88
N ASN A 92 -48.28 -31.24 6.02
CA ASN A 92 -48.61 -30.36 7.15
C ASN A 92 -47.43 -30.07 8.09
N THR A 93 -46.41 -30.94 8.16
CA THR A 93 -45.35 -30.83 9.18
C THR A 93 -43.96 -31.01 8.59
N GLU A 94 -43.70 -32.09 7.85
CA GLU A 94 -42.34 -32.37 7.34
C GLU A 94 -41.87 -31.30 6.33
N TRP A 95 -42.77 -30.73 5.52
CA TRP A 95 -42.42 -29.62 4.62
C TRP A 95 -42.11 -28.31 5.35
N SER A 96 -42.80 -28.01 6.45
CA SER A 96 -42.50 -26.83 7.29
C SER A 96 -41.17 -26.96 8.04
N GLU A 97 -40.79 -28.18 8.44
CA GLU A 97 -39.46 -28.47 9.00
C GLU A 97 -38.35 -28.22 7.95
N LEU A 98 -38.57 -28.66 6.71
CA LEU A 98 -37.66 -28.40 5.60
C LEU A 98 -37.56 -26.90 5.27
N GLU A 99 -38.69 -26.18 5.22
CA GLU A 99 -38.73 -24.73 5.04
C GLU A 99 -37.89 -24.02 6.12
N SER A 100 -38.07 -24.41 7.39
CA SER A 100 -37.29 -23.86 8.50
C SER A 100 -35.79 -24.11 8.34
N LEU A 101 -35.39 -25.31 7.91
CA LEU A 101 -33.98 -25.63 7.62
C LEU A 101 -33.42 -24.78 6.47
N VAL A 102 -34.19 -24.58 5.40
CA VAL A 102 -33.77 -23.77 4.24
C VAL A 102 -33.59 -22.30 4.63
N LEU A 103 -34.48 -21.77 5.48
CA LEU A 103 -34.44 -20.39 5.97
C LEU A 103 -33.33 -20.11 6.99
N GLN A 104 -32.72 -21.12 7.61
CA GLN A 104 -31.60 -20.92 8.53
C GLN A 104 -30.41 -20.28 7.82
N ASN A 105 -29.89 -19.17 8.37
CA ASN A 105 -28.73 -18.48 7.85
C ASN A 105 -27.49 -18.80 8.70
N PRO A 106 -26.54 -19.63 8.24
CA PRO A 106 -25.33 -19.93 9.00
C PRO A 106 -24.29 -18.80 8.98
N SER A 107 -24.55 -17.68 8.28
CA SER A 107 -23.57 -16.59 8.14
C SER A 107 -23.43 -15.67 9.35
N ASP A 108 -24.35 -15.71 10.33
CA ASP A 108 -24.38 -14.77 11.46
C ASP A 108 -23.04 -14.67 12.21
N GLY A 109 -22.37 -15.80 12.44
CA GLY A 109 -21.05 -15.84 13.09
C GLY A 109 -19.96 -15.15 12.27
N PHE A 110 -19.92 -15.41 10.96
CA PHE A 110 -18.95 -14.77 10.05
C PHE A 110 -19.22 -13.28 9.90
N ILE A 111 -20.48 -12.88 9.68
CA ILE A 111 -20.87 -11.48 9.51
C ILE A 111 -20.59 -10.67 10.77
N SER A 112 -20.85 -11.23 11.95
CA SER A 112 -20.52 -10.58 13.23
C SER A 112 -19.03 -10.38 13.38
N ASN A 113 -18.22 -11.41 13.07
CA ASN A 113 -16.77 -11.32 13.17
C ASN A 113 -16.20 -10.28 12.18
N MET A 114 -16.63 -10.34 10.91
CA MET A 114 -16.28 -9.35 9.90
C MET A 114 -16.63 -7.92 10.34
N SER A 115 -17.82 -7.72 10.92
CA SER A 115 -18.27 -6.40 11.38
C SER A 115 -17.40 -5.84 12.52
N VAL A 116 -16.95 -6.69 13.45
CA VAL A 116 -16.06 -6.29 14.55
C VAL A 116 -14.69 -5.84 14.03
N HIS A 117 -14.13 -6.55 13.05
CA HIS A 117 -12.81 -6.25 12.50
C HIS A 117 -12.80 -5.13 11.46
N ARG A 118 -13.92 -4.90 10.76
CA ARG A 118 -14.02 -3.91 9.66
C ARG A 118 -13.60 -2.50 10.06
N GLN A 119 -13.79 -2.11 11.32
CA GLN A 119 -13.35 -0.80 11.83
C GLN A 119 -11.83 -0.59 11.81
N TYR A 120 -11.05 -1.66 11.68
CA TYR A 120 -9.59 -1.63 11.63
C TYR A 120 -9.04 -1.81 10.22
N PHE A 121 -9.90 -2.04 9.23
CA PHE A 121 -9.46 -2.25 7.86
C PHE A 121 -8.90 -0.97 7.24
N PRO A 122 -7.95 -1.10 6.31
CA PRO A 122 -7.56 0.01 5.46
C PRO A 122 -8.76 0.55 4.67
N ASP A 123 -8.76 1.86 4.43
CA ASP A 123 -9.74 2.51 3.56
C ASP A 123 -9.17 2.79 2.16
N GLU A 124 -9.92 3.56 1.35
CA GLU A 124 -9.53 3.92 -0.02
C GLU A 124 -8.29 4.83 -0.06
N GLU A 125 -8.09 5.69 0.96
CA GLU A 125 -6.89 6.54 1.06
C GLU A 125 -5.67 5.65 1.32
N ASP A 126 -5.80 4.65 2.19
CA ASP A 126 -4.73 3.70 2.47
C ASP A 126 -4.32 2.88 1.22
N GLN A 127 -5.30 2.40 0.45
CA GLN A 127 -5.04 1.67 -0.80
C GLN A 127 -4.36 2.56 -1.84
N THR A 128 -4.86 3.78 -2.02
CA THR A 128 -4.29 4.78 -2.94
C THR A 128 -2.86 5.15 -2.54
N GLY A 129 -2.63 5.36 -1.24
CA GLY A 129 -1.30 5.64 -0.68
C GLY A 129 -0.31 4.51 -0.91
N ALA A 130 -0.76 3.26 -0.77
CA ALA A 130 0.06 2.08 -1.08
C ALA A 130 0.44 2.02 -2.58
N ALA A 131 -0.52 2.24 -3.49
CA ALA A 131 -0.25 2.26 -4.93
C ALA A 131 0.76 3.34 -5.33
N LYS A 132 0.61 4.57 -4.81
CA LYS A 132 1.56 5.67 -5.03
C LYS A 132 2.94 5.37 -4.47
N ALA A 133 3.02 4.68 -3.33
CA ALA A 133 4.30 4.24 -2.78
C ALA A 133 5.00 3.22 -3.68
N LEU A 134 4.26 2.31 -4.34
CA LEU A 134 4.83 1.38 -5.32
C LEU A 134 5.35 2.11 -6.56
N MET A 135 4.59 3.08 -7.10
CA MET A 135 5.05 3.92 -8.21
C MET A 135 6.30 4.72 -7.86
N ARG A 136 6.40 5.24 -6.63
CA ARG A 136 7.62 5.90 -6.15
C ARG A 136 8.83 4.95 -6.16
N LEU A 137 8.65 3.69 -5.77
CA LEU A 137 9.72 2.69 -5.85
C LEU A 137 10.08 2.37 -7.30
N GLN A 138 9.07 2.30 -8.16
CA GLN A 138 9.24 2.13 -9.60
C GLN A 138 10.16 3.19 -10.18
N ASP A 139 9.89 4.47 -9.91
CA ASP A 139 10.73 5.60 -10.29
C ASP A 139 12.14 5.51 -9.67
N THR A 140 12.20 5.35 -8.35
CA THR A 140 13.46 5.44 -7.58
C THR A 140 14.45 4.39 -8.04
N TYR A 141 13.99 3.17 -8.27
CA TYR A 141 14.83 2.02 -8.62
C TYR A 141 14.78 1.64 -10.10
N GLN A 142 14.13 2.45 -10.94
CA GLN A 142 13.95 2.20 -12.37
C GLN A 142 13.42 0.78 -12.66
N LEU A 143 12.37 0.41 -11.94
CA LEU A 143 11.80 -0.93 -12.03
C LEU A 143 10.81 -1.00 -13.19
N ASP A 144 10.99 -1.98 -14.05
CA ASP A 144 10.05 -2.26 -15.13
C ASP A 144 8.73 -2.82 -14.58
N SER A 145 7.59 -2.39 -15.13
CA SER A 145 6.26 -2.83 -14.69
C SER A 145 6.04 -4.33 -14.79
N GLU A 146 6.67 -5.01 -15.76
CA GLU A 146 6.58 -6.46 -15.91
C GLU A 146 7.34 -7.19 -14.80
N ALA A 147 8.58 -6.79 -14.54
CA ALA A 147 9.36 -7.37 -13.45
C ALA A 147 8.69 -7.10 -12.09
N PHE A 148 8.17 -5.89 -11.91
CA PHE A 148 7.47 -5.46 -10.70
C PHE A 148 6.19 -6.26 -10.47
N SER A 149 5.35 -6.40 -11.49
CA SER A 149 4.09 -7.17 -11.41
C SER A 149 4.35 -8.65 -11.12
N LYS A 150 5.48 -9.21 -11.57
CA LYS A 150 5.86 -10.60 -11.30
C LYS A 150 6.57 -10.80 -9.95
N GLY A 151 6.65 -9.78 -9.10
CA GLY A 151 7.33 -9.85 -7.81
C GLY A 151 8.85 -10.03 -7.91
N MET A 152 9.44 -9.76 -9.08
CA MET A 152 10.86 -9.87 -9.36
C MET A 152 11.58 -8.57 -8.98
N LEU A 153 11.77 -8.36 -7.68
CA LEU A 153 12.51 -7.22 -7.16
C LEU A 153 13.97 -7.61 -6.86
N PRO A 154 14.95 -6.74 -7.12
CA PRO A 154 16.34 -7.02 -6.78
C PRO A 154 16.47 -7.39 -5.30
N GLY A 155 17.18 -8.47 -4.98
CA GLY A 155 17.48 -8.91 -3.62
C GLY A 155 16.31 -9.46 -2.78
N VAL A 156 15.06 -9.42 -3.26
CA VAL A 156 13.90 -10.02 -2.59
C VAL A 156 13.01 -10.69 -3.63
N HIS A 157 12.87 -12.01 -3.54
CA HIS A 157 11.90 -12.74 -4.36
C HIS A 157 10.61 -12.88 -3.57
N SER A 158 9.52 -12.34 -4.11
CA SER A 158 8.17 -12.56 -3.60
C SER A 158 7.44 -13.55 -4.51
N ASN A 159 6.57 -14.37 -3.93
CA ASN A 159 5.64 -15.20 -4.71
C ASN A 159 4.35 -14.44 -5.06
N ALA A 160 4.19 -13.20 -4.57
CA ALA A 160 3.05 -12.37 -4.91
C ALA A 160 3.21 -11.80 -6.33
N VAL A 161 2.14 -11.89 -7.10
CA VAL A 161 2.04 -11.39 -8.48
C VAL A 161 0.84 -10.46 -8.55
N LEU A 162 0.98 -9.37 -9.29
CA LEU A 162 -0.13 -8.47 -9.61
C LEU A 162 -0.87 -9.00 -10.83
N THR A 163 -2.18 -9.17 -10.67
CA THR A 163 -3.09 -9.61 -11.73
C THR A 163 -3.35 -8.51 -12.77
N VAL A 164 -4.05 -8.84 -13.85
CA VAL A 164 -4.55 -7.85 -14.82
C VAL A 164 -5.36 -6.76 -14.14
N ASP A 165 -6.26 -7.15 -13.22
CA ASP A 165 -7.13 -6.22 -12.50
C ASP A 165 -6.31 -5.31 -11.55
N ASP A 166 -5.30 -5.86 -10.86
CA ASP A 166 -4.39 -5.06 -10.03
C ASP A 166 -3.60 -4.03 -10.85
N CYS A 167 -3.06 -4.43 -12.01
CA CYS A 167 -2.33 -3.53 -12.92
C CYS A 167 -3.27 -2.44 -13.45
N PHE A 168 -4.51 -2.78 -13.78
CA PHE A 168 -5.51 -1.82 -14.23
C PHE A 168 -5.88 -0.81 -13.15
N ASP A 169 -6.05 -1.26 -11.90
CA ASP A 169 -6.34 -0.36 -10.77
C ASP A 169 -5.15 0.53 -10.40
N MET A 170 -3.91 0.04 -10.52
CA MET A 170 -2.72 0.90 -10.44
C MET A 170 -2.74 1.97 -11.54
N GLY A 171 -3.02 1.60 -12.78
CA GLY A 171 -3.16 2.54 -13.91
C GLY A 171 -4.24 3.59 -13.66
N LYS A 172 -5.41 3.19 -13.15
CA LYS A 172 -6.51 4.10 -12.78
C LYS A 172 -6.13 5.05 -11.65
N THR A 173 -5.41 4.57 -10.65
CA THR A 173 -4.92 5.40 -9.55
C THR A 173 -4.02 6.51 -10.09
N ALA A 174 -3.08 6.19 -10.97
CA ALA A 174 -2.22 7.18 -11.62
C ALA A 174 -3.00 8.12 -12.54
N TYR A 175 -3.94 7.58 -13.33
CA TYR A 175 -4.79 8.35 -14.24
C TYR A 175 -5.62 9.42 -13.50
N ASN A 176 -6.25 9.07 -12.38
CA ASN A 176 -7.07 9.98 -11.58
C ASN A 176 -6.24 11.12 -10.97
N ASP A 177 -4.95 10.88 -10.74
CA ASP A 177 -3.97 11.87 -10.27
C ASP A 177 -3.35 12.70 -11.41
N ALA A 178 -3.77 12.48 -12.67
CA ALA A 178 -3.16 13.03 -13.88
C ALA A 178 -1.68 12.65 -14.07
N ASP A 179 -1.23 11.57 -13.43
CA ASP A 179 0.07 10.95 -13.66
C ASP A 179 -0.03 10.00 -14.86
N TYR A 180 -0.12 10.60 -16.05
CA TYR A 180 -0.24 9.83 -17.29
C TYR A 180 1.01 9.01 -17.61
N TYR A 181 2.17 9.37 -17.04
CA TYR A 181 3.39 8.60 -17.19
C TYR A 181 3.25 7.20 -16.59
N HIS A 182 2.85 7.12 -15.31
CA HIS A 182 2.60 5.83 -14.66
C HIS A 182 1.35 5.15 -15.19
N ALA A 183 0.29 5.90 -15.51
CA ALA A 183 -0.94 5.32 -16.06
C ALA A 183 -0.66 4.51 -17.32
N VAL A 184 0.13 5.07 -18.24
CA VAL A 184 0.53 4.40 -19.48
C VAL A 184 1.31 3.11 -19.21
N LEU A 185 2.28 3.13 -18.30
CA LEU A 185 3.09 1.94 -17.95
C LEU A 185 2.23 0.81 -17.37
N TRP A 186 1.30 1.13 -16.48
CA TRP A 186 0.45 0.13 -15.81
C TRP A 186 -0.68 -0.39 -16.69
N PHE A 187 -1.31 0.47 -17.50
CA PHE A 187 -2.29 0.01 -18.48
C PHE A 187 -1.67 -0.83 -19.60
N GLN A 188 -0.45 -0.51 -20.02
CA GLN A 188 0.29 -1.35 -20.97
C GLN A 188 0.58 -2.73 -20.37
N GLN A 189 0.97 -2.78 -19.09
CA GLN A 189 1.22 -4.06 -18.40
C GLN A 189 -0.07 -4.88 -18.26
N ALA A 190 -1.19 -4.25 -17.89
CA ALA A 190 -2.49 -4.92 -17.82
C ALA A 190 -2.93 -5.48 -19.19
N LEU A 191 -2.77 -4.68 -20.25
CA LEU A 191 -3.07 -5.11 -21.63
C LEU A 191 -2.22 -6.30 -22.05
N LYS A 192 -0.92 -6.28 -21.71
CA LYS A 192 0.00 -7.37 -22.00
C LYS A 192 -0.40 -8.67 -21.30
N GLN A 193 -0.68 -8.63 -20.00
CA GLN A 193 -1.13 -9.81 -19.25
C GLN A 193 -2.44 -10.39 -19.79
N LEU A 194 -3.38 -9.51 -20.17
CA LEU A 194 -4.64 -9.92 -20.77
C LEU A 194 -4.44 -10.58 -22.15
N ASP A 195 -3.52 -10.05 -22.96
CA ASP A 195 -3.16 -10.62 -24.26
C ASP A 195 -2.40 -11.96 -24.13
N ASP A 196 -1.69 -12.17 -23.03
CA ASP A 196 -1.06 -13.45 -22.67
C ASP A 196 -2.07 -14.52 -22.18
N GLY A 197 -3.35 -14.15 -22.04
CA GLY A 197 -4.46 -15.06 -21.76
C GLY A 197 -4.88 -15.16 -20.28
N GLU A 198 -4.46 -14.22 -19.44
CA GLU A 198 -4.90 -14.15 -18.05
C GLU A 198 -6.38 -13.75 -17.95
N GLU A 199 -7.16 -14.44 -17.10
CA GLU A 199 -8.55 -14.10 -16.85
C GLU A 199 -8.65 -12.83 -16.00
N ALA A 200 -9.52 -11.90 -16.40
CA ALA A 200 -9.70 -10.61 -15.72
C ALA A 200 -11.17 -10.20 -15.70
N ALA A 201 -11.57 -9.42 -14.69
CA ALA A 201 -12.88 -8.79 -14.64
C ALA A 201 -12.96 -7.58 -15.59
N VAL A 202 -11.86 -6.83 -15.73
CA VAL A 202 -11.77 -5.69 -16.67
C VAL A 202 -11.78 -6.14 -18.13
N SER A 203 -12.48 -5.40 -18.99
CA SER A 203 -12.49 -5.69 -20.42
C SER A 203 -11.28 -5.10 -21.14
N LYS A 204 -10.84 -5.75 -22.24
CA LYS A 204 -9.81 -5.20 -23.13
C LYS A 204 -10.20 -3.81 -23.69
N ALA A 205 -11.49 -3.55 -23.87
CA ALA A 205 -12.01 -2.27 -24.33
C ALA A 205 -11.76 -1.16 -23.29
N ASP A 206 -12.02 -1.43 -22.00
CA ASP A 206 -11.77 -0.47 -20.92
C ASP A 206 -10.28 -0.12 -20.82
N ILE A 207 -9.39 -1.13 -20.86
CA ILE A 207 -7.94 -0.89 -20.81
C ILE A 207 -7.49 -0.01 -21.98
N LEU A 208 -7.95 -0.30 -23.21
CA LEU A 208 -7.58 0.48 -24.39
C LEU A 208 -8.11 1.92 -24.35
N ASP A 209 -9.29 2.14 -23.77
CA ASP A 209 -9.87 3.49 -23.64
C ASP A 209 -8.98 4.37 -22.74
N TYR A 210 -8.65 3.88 -21.53
CA TYR A 210 -7.76 4.58 -20.62
C TYR A 210 -6.33 4.73 -21.17
N LEU A 211 -5.77 3.67 -21.77
CA LEU A 211 -4.42 3.68 -22.32
C LEU A 211 -4.31 4.67 -23.48
N SER A 212 -5.26 4.67 -24.43
CA SER A 212 -5.23 5.57 -25.60
C SER A 212 -5.25 7.04 -25.20
N TYR A 213 -6.06 7.42 -24.20
CA TYR A 213 -6.08 8.78 -23.69
C TYR A 213 -4.79 9.14 -22.96
N SER A 214 -4.26 8.23 -22.14
CA SER A 214 -3.03 8.50 -21.39
C SER A 214 -1.82 8.65 -22.32
N VAL A 215 -1.73 7.83 -23.37
CA VAL A 215 -0.71 7.96 -24.43
C VAL A 215 -0.85 9.28 -25.19
N TYR A 216 -2.08 9.71 -25.49
CA TYR A 216 -2.34 11.04 -26.05
C TYR A 216 -1.84 12.17 -25.14
N GLN A 217 -2.07 12.09 -23.84
CA GLN A 217 -1.58 13.08 -22.86
C GLN A 217 -0.04 13.12 -22.78
N MET A 218 0.63 12.00 -23.05
CA MET A 218 2.08 11.93 -23.17
C MET A 218 2.62 12.47 -24.51
N GLY A 219 1.75 12.90 -25.42
CA GLY A 219 2.10 13.53 -26.70
C GLY A 219 2.33 12.56 -27.87
N ASP A 220 2.11 11.26 -27.68
CA ASP A 220 2.29 10.23 -28.71
C ASP A 220 1.00 9.99 -29.48
N LEU A 221 0.70 10.96 -30.35
CA LEU A 221 -0.54 10.98 -31.12
C LEU A 221 -0.67 9.79 -32.12
N PRO A 222 0.38 9.38 -32.86
CA PRO A 222 0.28 8.21 -33.73
C PRO A 222 -0.12 6.93 -32.98
N ARG A 223 0.49 6.67 -31.82
CA ARG A 223 0.17 5.48 -31.01
C ARG A 223 -1.22 5.57 -30.38
N ALA A 224 -1.63 6.76 -29.92
CA ALA A 224 -2.99 6.96 -29.41
C ALA A 224 -4.07 6.65 -30.47
N ILE A 225 -3.84 7.04 -31.74
CA ILE A 225 -4.73 6.71 -32.87
C ILE A 225 -4.78 5.20 -33.07
N GLU A 226 -3.63 4.52 -33.07
CA GLU A 226 -3.58 3.06 -33.25
C GLU A 226 -4.35 2.31 -32.16
N LEU A 227 -4.11 2.66 -30.90
CA LEU A 227 -4.82 2.09 -29.75
C LEU A 227 -6.34 2.34 -29.85
N THR A 228 -6.74 3.55 -30.28
CA THR A 228 -8.16 3.88 -30.48
C THR A 228 -8.77 3.08 -31.64
N ARG A 229 -8.00 2.82 -32.71
CA ARG A 229 -8.46 1.93 -33.80
C ARG A 229 -8.66 0.50 -33.32
N ARG A 230 -7.77 -0.03 -32.49
CA ARG A 230 -7.93 -1.35 -31.85
C ARG A 230 -9.19 -1.38 -30.97
N LEU A 231 -9.45 -0.30 -30.22
CA LEU A 231 -10.67 -0.17 -29.40
C LEU A 231 -11.94 -0.20 -30.27
N VAL A 232 -12.00 0.61 -31.33
CA VAL A 232 -13.16 0.65 -32.26
C VAL A 232 -13.36 -0.70 -32.97
N ALA A 233 -12.29 -1.45 -33.22
CA ALA A 233 -12.40 -2.79 -33.81
C ALA A 233 -13.03 -3.81 -32.85
N ILE A 234 -12.82 -3.66 -31.55
CA ILE A 234 -13.38 -4.54 -30.50
C ILE A 234 -14.80 -4.12 -30.14
N ASP A 235 -15.02 -2.82 -29.93
CA ASP A 235 -16.33 -2.25 -29.63
C ASP A 235 -16.63 -1.07 -30.58
N PRO A 236 -17.27 -1.34 -31.74
CA PRO A 236 -17.65 -0.30 -32.70
C PRO A 236 -18.65 0.71 -32.14
N ASN A 237 -19.41 0.35 -31.11
CA ASN A 237 -20.44 1.20 -30.49
C ASN A 237 -19.94 1.90 -29.22
N HIS A 238 -18.63 1.83 -28.94
CA HIS A 238 -18.04 2.46 -27.76
C HIS A 238 -18.31 3.97 -27.74
N GLN A 239 -18.92 4.44 -26.65
CA GLN A 239 -19.48 5.80 -26.55
C GLN A 239 -18.46 6.91 -26.89
N ARG A 240 -17.19 6.72 -26.55
CA ARG A 240 -16.12 7.72 -26.72
C ARG A 240 -15.19 7.45 -27.89
N ALA A 241 -15.01 6.19 -28.30
CA ALA A 241 -13.86 5.80 -29.13
C ALA A 241 -13.94 6.40 -30.55
N GLY A 242 -15.13 6.34 -31.17
CA GLY A 242 -15.33 6.90 -32.50
C GLY A 242 -15.17 8.43 -32.55
N GLY A 243 -15.51 9.13 -31.46
CA GLY A 243 -15.29 10.57 -31.31
C GLY A 243 -13.82 10.90 -31.13
N ASN A 244 -13.15 10.20 -30.20
CA ASN A 244 -11.73 10.35 -29.91
C ASN A 244 -10.87 10.07 -31.14
N LEU A 245 -11.18 9.02 -31.92
CA LEU A 245 -10.45 8.68 -33.13
C LEU A 245 -10.46 9.81 -34.16
N ARG A 246 -11.66 10.36 -34.45
CA ARG A 246 -11.81 11.49 -35.37
C ARG A 246 -11.07 12.72 -34.86
N TYR A 247 -11.13 12.97 -33.55
CA TYR A 247 -10.45 14.09 -32.92
C TYR A 247 -8.91 13.97 -33.04
N PHE A 248 -8.35 12.80 -32.71
CA PHE A 248 -6.92 12.55 -32.81
C PHE A 248 -6.41 12.60 -34.25
N GLU A 249 -7.15 12.03 -35.21
CA GLU A 249 -6.80 12.10 -36.64
C GLU A 249 -6.80 13.55 -37.16
N GLN A 250 -7.79 14.37 -36.78
CA GLN A 250 -7.82 15.79 -37.12
C GLN A 250 -6.64 16.57 -36.51
N LEU A 251 -6.32 16.29 -35.25
CA LEU A 251 -5.20 16.92 -34.56
C LEU A 251 -3.87 16.59 -35.25
N LEU A 252 -3.68 15.32 -35.64
CA LEU A 252 -2.48 14.87 -36.34
C LEU A 252 -2.36 15.54 -37.71
N MET A 253 -3.45 15.60 -38.48
CA MET A 253 -3.47 16.31 -39.77
C MET A 253 -3.09 17.78 -39.63
N LYS A 254 -3.56 18.44 -38.56
CA LYS A 254 -3.22 19.83 -38.27
C LYS A 254 -1.73 19.97 -37.93
N GLN A 255 -1.20 19.11 -37.06
CA GLN A 255 0.21 19.12 -36.66
C GLN A 255 1.16 18.90 -37.85
N LEU A 256 0.84 17.97 -38.76
CA LEU A 256 1.63 17.73 -39.97
C LEU A 256 1.64 18.96 -40.91
N LYS A 257 0.50 19.63 -41.07
CA LYS A 257 0.39 20.84 -41.89
C LYS A 257 1.15 22.03 -41.29
N GLU A 258 1.12 22.19 -39.97
CA GLU A 258 1.76 23.33 -39.30
C GLU A 258 3.28 23.16 -39.16
N SER A 259 3.75 21.93 -39.01
CA SER A 259 5.18 21.61 -38.81
C SER A 259 5.96 21.33 -40.10
N ASN A 260 5.30 21.17 -41.26
CA ASN A 260 5.89 20.64 -42.49
C ASN A 260 6.67 19.31 -42.28
N GLN A 261 6.26 18.51 -41.30
CA GLN A 261 6.83 17.19 -41.06
C GLN A 261 6.05 16.10 -41.79
N ASP A 262 6.78 15.06 -42.23
CA ASP A 262 6.18 13.85 -42.77
C ASP A 262 5.53 13.03 -41.65
N TYR A 263 4.47 12.29 -42.00
CA TYR A 263 3.82 11.37 -41.08
C TYR A 263 4.78 10.29 -40.61
N GLN A 264 4.98 10.20 -39.31
CA GLN A 264 5.67 9.07 -38.69
C GLN A 264 4.64 8.03 -38.24
N PRO A 265 4.78 6.76 -38.66
CA PRO A 265 3.91 5.69 -38.18
C PRO A 265 4.10 5.49 -36.67
N PRO A 266 3.07 4.95 -35.99
CA PRO A 266 3.22 4.54 -34.61
C PRO A 266 4.35 3.51 -34.48
N SER A 267 5.15 3.62 -33.42
CA SER A 267 6.16 2.61 -33.14
C SER A 267 5.50 1.32 -32.66
N GLU A 268 5.88 0.20 -33.29
CA GLU A 268 5.45 -1.16 -32.94
C GLU A 268 6.08 -1.65 -31.62
N GLU A 269 7.12 -0.98 -31.12
CA GLU A 269 7.76 -1.37 -29.87
C GLU A 269 6.80 -1.17 -28.69
N PRO A 270 6.69 -2.15 -27.77
CA PRO A 270 5.90 -2.01 -26.57
C PRO A 270 6.33 -0.78 -25.76
N ILE A 271 5.36 -0.13 -25.12
CA ILE A 271 5.65 0.92 -24.17
C ILE A 271 6.36 0.29 -22.96
N GLN A 272 7.52 0.80 -22.62
CA GLN A 272 8.34 0.36 -21.49
C GLN A 272 8.79 1.56 -20.66
N LEU A 273 9.44 1.27 -19.52
CA LEU A 273 10.09 2.30 -18.73
C LEU A 273 11.11 3.07 -19.59
N GLY A 274 10.96 4.39 -19.69
CA GLY A 274 11.82 5.26 -20.49
C GLY A 274 11.33 5.54 -21.92
N THR A 275 10.25 4.91 -22.39
CA THR A 275 9.61 5.28 -23.67
C THR A 275 9.15 6.74 -23.69
N TYR A 276 8.65 7.22 -22.55
CA TYR A 276 8.27 8.61 -22.36
C TYR A 276 9.13 9.27 -21.28
N THR A 277 9.33 10.58 -21.40
CA THR A 277 10.00 11.36 -20.38
C THR A 277 9.04 11.64 -19.24
N ARG A 278 9.44 11.28 -18.02
CA ARG A 278 8.69 11.60 -16.81
C ARG A 278 8.53 13.13 -16.69
N PRO A 279 7.33 13.65 -16.35
CA PRO A 279 7.14 15.06 -16.08
C PRO A 279 8.11 15.56 -15.00
N LYS A 280 8.61 16.80 -15.16
CA LYS A 280 9.53 17.37 -14.18
C LYS A 280 8.86 17.47 -12.83
N ASP A 281 9.53 16.93 -11.83
CA ASP A 281 9.10 17.05 -10.45
C ASP A 281 9.28 18.50 -9.95
N HIS A 282 8.44 18.90 -8.99
CA HIS A 282 8.58 20.19 -8.31
C HIS A 282 9.91 20.34 -7.55
N LEU A 283 10.55 19.22 -7.19
CA LEU A 283 11.83 19.17 -6.50
C LEU A 283 12.96 18.86 -7.50
N PRO A 284 13.84 19.83 -7.83
CA PRO A 284 14.92 19.62 -8.80
C PRO A 284 15.96 18.59 -8.33
N GLU A 285 16.10 18.37 -7.02
CA GLU A 285 17.03 17.41 -6.45
C GLU A 285 16.54 15.96 -6.53
N ARG A 286 15.28 15.72 -6.92
CA ARG A 286 14.66 14.38 -6.87
C ARG A 286 15.40 13.36 -7.73
N GLU A 287 15.79 13.72 -8.94
CA GLU A 287 16.56 12.82 -9.83
C GLU A 287 17.92 12.46 -9.22
N THR A 288 18.58 13.41 -8.56
CA THR A 288 19.85 13.18 -7.85
C THR A 288 19.64 12.27 -6.65
N TYR A 289 18.58 12.49 -5.88
CA TYR A 289 18.19 11.63 -4.76
C TYR A 289 17.93 10.19 -5.22
N GLU A 290 17.13 10.01 -6.26
CA GLU A 290 16.79 8.70 -6.81
C GLU A 290 18.05 7.98 -7.33
N ALA A 291 18.96 8.70 -8.00
CA ALA A 291 20.27 8.17 -8.42
C ALA A 291 21.12 7.70 -7.23
N LEU A 292 21.21 8.51 -6.17
CA LEU A 292 21.93 8.12 -4.95
C LEU A 292 21.32 6.88 -4.28
N CYS A 293 19.98 6.74 -4.30
CA CYS A 293 19.31 5.53 -3.80
C CYS A 293 19.67 4.26 -4.60
N ARG A 294 20.02 4.40 -5.88
CA ARG A 294 20.53 3.31 -6.73
C ARG A 294 22.04 3.07 -6.56
N GLY A 295 22.71 3.90 -5.76
CA GLY A 295 24.17 3.89 -5.61
C GLY A 295 24.91 4.55 -6.78
N GLU A 296 24.20 5.27 -7.64
CA GLU A 296 24.77 6.06 -8.73
C GLU A 296 25.32 7.38 -8.18
N GLY A 297 26.22 8.02 -8.93
CA GLY A 297 26.74 9.34 -8.61
C GLY A 297 28.11 9.32 -7.94
N LEU A 298 28.27 10.16 -6.90
CA LEU A 298 29.58 10.41 -6.29
C LEU A 298 30.06 9.18 -5.53
N GLN A 299 31.16 8.60 -6.02
CA GLN A 299 31.90 7.54 -5.32
C GLN A 299 33.21 8.12 -4.79
N LEU A 300 33.63 7.66 -3.61
CA LEU A 300 34.94 8.03 -3.07
C LEU A 300 36.02 7.46 -3.98
N THR A 301 36.94 8.33 -4.41
CA THR A 301 38.16 7.85 -5.08
C THR A 301 39.01 7.07 -4.07
N GLU A 302 39.81 6.13 -4.56
CA GLU A 302 40.68 5.32 -3.70
C GLU A 302 41.59 6.19 -2.80
N ALA A 303 42.07 7.32 -3.35
CA ALA A 303 42.88 8.29 -2.63
C ALA A 303 42.12 9.06 -1.52
N ARG A 304 40.80 9.22 -1.64
CA ARG A 304 39.95 9.80 -0.58
C ARG A 304 39.59 8.74 0.45
N ARG A 305 39.21 7.54 -0.01
CA ARG A 305 38.89 6.40 0.84
C ARG A 305 40.05 6.02 1.76
N SER A 306 41.29 6.07 1.27
CA SER A 306 42.48 5.79 2.08
C SER A 306 42.74 6.79 3.22
N ARG A 307 42.05 7.94 3.22
CA ARG A 307 42.11 8.95 4.29
C ARG A 307 41.05 8.75 5.36
N LEU A 308 40.10 7.85 5.15
CA LEU A 308 39.07 7.53 6.14
C LEU A 308 39.65 6.54 7.15
N PHE A 309 39.39 6.75 8.44
CA PHE A 309 39.88 5.86 9.48
C PHE A 309 38.91 5.75 10.65
N CYS A 310 39.00 4.63 11.36
CA CYS A 310 38.27 4.41 12.60
C CYS A 310 39.14 4.82 13.80
N ARG A 311 38.52 5.42 14.80
CA ARG A 311 39.22 5.90 16.00
C ARG A 311 38.34 5.83 17.25
N TYR A 312 39.01 5.90 18.39
CA TYR A 312 38.37 6.12 19.67
C TYR A 312 38.32 7.63 19.93
N HIS A 313 37.12 8.20 19.89
CA HIS A 313 36.87 9.63 20.09
C HIS A 313 36.52 9.91 21.56
N ASP A 314 37.22 10.88 22.16
CA ASP A 314 37.08 11.26 23.57
C ASP A 314 36.19 12.50 23.78
N GLY A 315 35.44 12.94 22.76
CA GLY A 315 34.54 14.09 22.88
C GLY A 315 35.27 15.41 23.08
N LYS A 316 36.46 15.58 22.48
CA LYS A 316 37.37 16.71 22.75
C LYS A 316 37.72 16.81 24.24
N ARG A 317 38.09 15.67 24.85
CA ARG A 317 38.35 15.51 26.29
C ARG A 317 37.12 15.71 27.19
N SER A 318 35.95 15.25 26.74
CA SER A 318 34.77 15.19 27.61
C SER A 318 35.06 14.26 28.80
N PRO A 319 34.84 14.70 30.07
CA PRO A 319 35.19 13.91 31.25
C PRO A 319 34.63 12.48 31.24
N ARG A 320 33.44 12.29 30.69
CA ARG A 320 32.77 10.97 30.61
C ARG A 320 33.36 10.05 29.54
N LEU A 321 33.97 10.60 28.48
CA LEU A 321 34.53 9.84 27.37
C LEU A 321 36.04 9.61 27.49
N LEU A 322 36.72 10.22 28.47
CA LEU A 322 38.14 9.94 28.75
C LEU A 322 38.38 8.49 29.18
N LEU A 323 37.49 7.93 30.01
CA LEU A 323 37.60 6.56 30.51
C LEU A 323 36.95 5.53 29.58
N LYS A 324 35.94 5.97 28.82
CA LYS A 324 35.22 5.13 27.86
C LYS A 324 35.03 5.89 26.55
N PRO A 325 36.08 5.99 25.71
CA PRO A 325 35.98 6.62 24.41
C PRO A 325 34.97 5.91 23.51
N ILE A 326 34.37 6.68 22.61
CA ILE A 326 33.38 6.16 21.64
C ILE A 326 34.07 5.73 20.36
N LYS A 327 33.57 4.66 19.76
CA LYS A 327 34.02 4.17 18.45
C LYS A 327 33.45 5.09 17.36
N GLU A 328 34.32 5.80 16.67
CA GLU A 328 34.01 6.69 15.56
C GLU A 328 34.61 6.13 14.27
N GLU A 329 33.86 6.22 13.18
CA GLU A 329 34.24 5.79 11.84
C GLU A 329 33.92 6.89 10.83
N ASP A 330 34.91 7.29 10.04
CA ASP A 330 34.71 8.24 8.95
C ASP A 330 33.98 7.54 7.79
N GLU A 331 32.77 7.97 7.47
CA GLU A 331 31.97 7.47 6.34
C GLU A 331 32.21 8.31 5.07
N TRP A 332 32.46 9.62 5.26
CA TRP A 332 32.71 10.55 4.15
C TRP A 332 33.60 11.71 4.59
N ASP A 333 34.46 12.18 3.69
CA ASP A 333 35.44 13.25 3.96
C ASP A 333 34.89 14.67 3.72
N SER A 334 34.03 14.88 2.72
CA SER A 334 33.44 16.21 2.42
C SER A 334 32.06 16.12 1.74
N PRO A 335 30.96 16.51 2.43
CA PRO A 335 30.93 16.98 3.82
C PRO A 335 31.38 15.88 4.79
N HIS A 336 31.97 16.27 5.92
CA HIS A 336 32.46 15.27 6.87
C HIS A 336 31.29 14.51 7.50
N ILE A 337 31.18 13.20 7.23
CA ILE A 337 30.15 12.32 7.77
C ILE A 337 30.84 11.27 8.61
N VAL A 338 30.42 11.14 9.87
CA VAL A 338 30.95 10.20 10.84
C VAL A 338 29.86 9.30 11.39
N ARG A 339 30.19 8.03 11.60
CA ARG A 339 29.34 7.04 12.26
C ARG A 339 29.87 6.74 13.65
N TYR A 340 29.02 6.90 14.65
CA TYR A 340 29.30 6.49 16.03
C TYR A 340 28.73 5.10 16.30
N LEU A 341 29.60 4.14 16.56
CA LEU A 341 29.21 2.74 16.74
C LEU A 341 28.82 2.46 18.18
N ASN A 342 27.75 1.68 18.36
CA ASN A 342 27.25 1.21 19.65
C ASN A 342 26.99 2.35 20.66
N ILE A 343 26.49 3.48 20.14
CA ILE A 343 26.15 4.64 20.97
C ILE A 343 24.96 4.34 21.89
N LEU A 344 24.02 3.49 21.49
CA LEU A 344 22.89 3.03 22.30
C LEU A 344 23.03 1.55 22.66
N SER A 345 22.62 1.19 23.88
CA SER A 345 22.45 -0.21 24.27
C SER A 345 21.10 -0.76 23.84
N ASP A 346 20.98 -2.09 23.71
CA ASP A 346 19.71 -2.74 23.34
C ASP A 346 18.57 -2.40 24.30
N GLN A 347 18.87 -2.27 25.60
CA GLN A 347 17.88 -1.87 26.61
C GLN A 347 17.38 -0.44 26.41
N GLU A 348 18.29 0.49 26.10
CA GLU A 348 17.91 1.88 25.78
C GLU A 348 17.08 1.93 24.49
N ILE A 349 17.46 1.14 23.48
CA ILE A 349 16.72 1.04 22.22
C ILE A 349 15.27 0.56 22.47
N GLU A 350 15.08 -0.52 23.23
CA GLU A 350 13.74 -1.02 23.52
C GLU A 350 12.92 -0.03 24.37
N LYS A 351 13.56 0.67 25.31
CA LYS A 351 12.85 1.69 26.09
C LYS A 351 12.41 2.87 25.24
N ILE A 352 13.27 3.36 24.34
CA ILE A 352 12.92 4.43 23.38
C ILE A 352 11.76 3.99 22.49
N LYS A 353 11.77 2.73 22.00
CA LYS A 353 10.65 2.19 21.22
C LYS A 353 9.35 2.14 22.02
N GLU A 354 9.40 1.71 23.28
CA GLU A 354 8.24 1.67 24.18
C GLU A 354 7.61 3.06 24.35
N LEU A 355 8.44 4.07 24.63
CA LEU A 355 7.99 5.46 24.81
C LEU A 355 7.46 6.08 23.51
N ALA A 356 8.07 5.77 22.37
CA ALA A 356 7.68 6.32 21.08
C ALA A 356 6.38 5.73 20.54
N LYS A 357 6.14 4.42 20.70
CA LYS A 357 4.97 3.70 20.15
C LYS A 357 3.62 4.41 20.33
N PRO A 358 3.22 4.85 21.55
CA PRO A 358 1.94 5.53 21.75
C PRO A 358 1.87 6.95 21.15
N ARG A 359 3.02 7.54 20.79
CA ARG A 359 3.13 8.92 20.27
C ARG A 359 3.37 8.98 18.75
N LEU A 360 3.46 7.83 18.08
CA LEU A 360 3.71 7.77 16.63
C LEU A 360 2.51 8.36 15.87
N ALA A 361 2.74 9.50 15.23
CA ALA A 361 1.78 10.16 14.35
C ALA A 361 2.35 10.27 12.92
N ARG A 362 1.48 10.50 11.93
CA ARG A 362 1.91 10.70 10.54
C ARG A 362 2.90 11.86 10.48
N ALA A 363 4.04 11.66 9.82
CA ALA A 363 5.04 12.71 9.70
C ALA A 363 4.49 13.88 8.86
N THR A 364 4.55 15.09 9.44
CA THR A 364 4.16 16.33 8.77
C THR A 364 5.38 17.07 8.27
N VAL A 365 5.26 17.70 7.11
CA VAL A 365 6.25 18.65 6.58
C VAL A 365 5.74 20.07 6.78
N ARG A 366 6.65 21.03 6.84
CA ARG A 366 6.28 22.44 6.83
C ARG A 366 6.21 22.90 5.38
N ASP A 367 5.02 23.26 4.92
CA ASP A 367 4.83 23.76 3.56
C ASP A 367 5.69 25.03 3.36
N PRO A 368 6.57 25.06 2.34
CA PRO A 368 7.50 26.18 2.15
C PRO A 368 6.80 27.48 1.71
N LYS A 369 5.59 27.41 1.17
CA LYS A 369 4.79 28.56 0.73
C LYS A 369 3.88 29.08 1.84
N THR A 370 3.19 28.19 2.56
CA THR A 370 2.19 28.57 3.56
C THR A 370 2.73 28.56 4.99
N GLY A 371 3.84 27.85 5.23
CA GLY A 371 4.45 27.70 6.55
C GLY A 371 3.67 26.80 7.51
N VAL A 372 2.55 26.22 7.07
CA VAL A 372 1.67 25.34 7.84
C VAL A 372 2.21 23.91 7.80
N LEU A 373 2.03 23.17 8.90
CA LEU A 373 2.32 21.74 8.93
C LEU A 373 1.27 20.98 8.11
N THR A 374 1.71 20.37 7.03
CA THR A 374 0.88 19.57 6.12
C THR A 374 1.42 18.16 6.04
N THR A 375 0.53 17.19 5.79
CA THR A 375 0.94 15.81 5.53
C THR A 375 1.46 15.71 4.10
N ALA A 376 2.73 15.33 3.95
CA ALA A 376 3.30 15.08 2.64
C ALA A 376 2.83 13.71 2.13
N PRO A 377 2.15 13.63 0.97
CA PRO A 377 1.71 12.35 0.41
C PRO A 377 2.87 11.38 0.15
N TYR A 378 4.06 11.92 -0.11
CA TYR A 378 5.27 11.14 -0.34
C TYR A 378 5.88 10.55 0.94
N ARG A 379 5.53 11.03 2.15
CA ARG A 379 6.07 10.50 3.42
C ARG A 379 5.16 9.43 3.99
N VAL A 380 5.65 8.19 3.95
CA VAL A 380 4.96 7.00 4.51
C VAL A 380 5.41 6.64 5.93
N SER A 381 6.11 7.54 6.62
CA SER A 381 6.69 7.29 7.95
C SER A 381 5.84 7.89 9.06
N LYS A 382 5.79 7.22 10.22
CA LYS A 382 5.30 7.83 11.46
C LYS A 382 6.47 8.35 12.27
N SER A 383 6.29 9.48 12.93
CA SER A 383 7.30 10.05 13.83
C SER A 383 6.71 10.33 15.21
N ALA A 384 7.55 10.18 16.23
CA ALA A 384 7.29 10.58 17.60
C ALA A 384 8.42 11.49 18.07
N TRP A 385 8.11 12.41 18.97
CA TRP A 385 9.07 13.31 19.58
C TRP A 385 9.16 12.99 21.07
N LEU A 386 10.39 12.84 21.58
CA LEU A 386 10.68 12.54 22.97
C LEU A 386 11.57 13.63 23.58
N GLU A 387 11.22 14.04 24.79
CA GLU A 387 11.92 15.04 25.59
C GLU A 387 12.72 14.37 26.72
N GLY A 388 13.72 15.07 27.26
CA GLY A 388 14.51 14.54 28.38
C GLY A 388 13.67 14.26 29.64
N GLU A 389 12.58 15.02 29.82
CA GLU A 389 11.65 14.86 30.94
C GLU A 389 10.77 13.61 30.84
N ASP A 390 10.65 13.01 29.65
CA ASP A 390 9.78 11.84 29.44
C ASP A 390 10.31 10.59 30.13
N ASP A 391 11.62 10.39 30.13
CA ASP A 391 12.27 9.25 30.78
C ASP A 391 13.77 9.53 30.99
N PRO A 392 14.37 9.13 32.13
CA PRO A 392 15.80 9.26 32.38
C PRO A 392 16.71 8.62 31.31
N VAL A 393 16.22 7.64 30.54
CA VAL A 393 16.93 7.08 29.37
C VAL A 393 17.15 8.17 28.31
N ILE A 394 16.13 8.98 28.00
CA ILE A 394 16.22 10.02 26.97
C ILE A 394 17.22 11.09 27.38
N ASP A 395 17.16 11.53 28.64
CA ASP A 395 18.13 12.49 29.19
C ASP A 395 19.57 11.95 29.13
N ARG A 396 19.81 10.69 29.51
CA ARG A 396 21.13 10.06 29.37
C ARG A 396 21.62 9.99 27.93
N VAL A 397 20.73 9.76 26.97
CA VAL A 397 21.06 9.74 25.54
C VAL A 397 21.42 11.14 25.04
N ASN A 398 20.60 12.15 25.36
CA ASN A 398 20.87 13.55 25.02
C ASN A 398 22.21 14.02 25.59
N GLN A 399 22.47 13.66 26.85
CA GLN A 399 23.73 13.97 27.49
C GLN A 399 24.94 13.33 26.79
N ARG A 400 24.80 12.08 26.33
CA ARG A 400 25.81 11.35 25.56
C ARG A 400 26.06 12.01 24.20
N ILE A 401 25.01 12.49 23.52
CA ILE A 401 25.13 13.26 22.27
C ILE A 401 25.91 14.56 22.50
N GLN A 402 25.62 15.27 23.60
CA GLN A 402 26.36 16.47 23.99
C GLN A 402 27.85 16.16 24.27
N ASP A 403 28.14 15.07 24.97
CA ASP A 403 29.52 14.66 25.25
C ASP A 403 30.30 14.33 23.97
N ILE A 404 29.66 13.71 22.97
CA ILE A 404 30.29 13.34 21.69
C ILE A 404 30.51 14.57 20.81
N THR A 405 29.47 15.38 20.63
CA THR A 405 29.50 16.52 19.69
C THR A 405 30.22 17.74 20.26
N GLY A 406 30.28 17.85 21.59
CA GLY A 406 30.72 19.06 22.29
C GLY A 406 29.73 20.22 22.15
N LEU A 407 28.49 19.96 21.71
CA LEU A 407 27.43 20.94 21.52
C LEU A 407 26.35 20.77 22.58
N THR A 408 25.82 21.88 23.11
CA THR A 408 24.74 21.82 24.10
C THR A 408 23.44 21.39 23.42
N VAL A 409 22.64 20.58 24.13
CA VAL A 409 21.31 20.14 23.67
C VAL A 409 20.18 21.04 24.21
N GLU A 410 20.49 22.08 24.98
CA GLU A 410 19.50 23.00 25.57
C GLU A 410 18.62 23.70 24.53
N THR A 411 19.18 23.96 23.34
CA THR A 411 18.47 24.58 22.21
C THR A 411 18.30 23.62 21.04
N ALA A 412 18.60 22.33 21.25
CA ALA A 412 18.41 21.31 20.23
C ALA A 412 16.93 20.96 20.10
N GLU A 413 16.56 20.47 18.92
CA GLU A 413 15.24 19.88 18.70
C GLU A 413 15.10 18.60 19.54
N LEU A 414 13.85 18.22 19.81
CA LEU A 414 13.52 17.01 20.56
C LEU A 414 14.02 15.76 19.83
N LEU A 415 14.18 14.66 20.57
CA LEU A 415 14.57 13.40 19.97
C LEU A 415 13.45 12.89 19.05
N GLN A 416 13.66 12.98 17.75
CA GLN A 416 12.75 12.45 16.75
C GLN A 416 12.97 10.96 16.56
N VAL A 417 11.97 10.16 16.90
CA VAL A 417 11.94 8.71 16.62
C VAL A 417 11.08 8.48 15.39
N MET A 418 11.68 7.96 14.33
CA MET A 418 10.95 7.59 13.12
C MET A 418 10.70 6.11 13.03
N TYR A 419 9.50 5.75 12.62
CA TYR A 419 9.12 4.40 12.25
C TYR A 419 8.81 4.36 10.75
N LYS A 420 9.66 3.64 9.99
CA LYS A 420 9.53 3.48 8.54
C LYS A 420 9.22 2.02 8.21
N LYS A 421 8.28 1.79 7.29
CA LYS A 421 8.07 0.49 6.67
C LYS A 421 9.27 0.19 5.76
N ARG A 422 9.83 -1.01 5.88
CA ARG A 422 11.03 -1.46 5.17
C ARG A 422 10.77 -1.81 3.70
N LEU A 423 9.94 -1.03 2.99
CA LEU A 423 9.76 -1.22 1.54
C LEU A 423 10.96 -0.68 0.74
N CYS A 424 11.69 0.31 1.28
CA CYS A 424 12.80 0.99 0.59
C CYS A 424 14.21 0.44 0.85
N PHE A 425 14.38 -0.71 1.52
CA PHE A 425 15.72 -1.25 1.75
C PHE A 425 15.77 -2.72 1.40
N ILE A 426 16.15 -2.98 0.16
CA ILE A 426 16.60 -4.29 -0.35
C ILE A 426 17.84 -4.78 0.42
N ILE A 427 18.51 -3.93 1.20
CA ILE A 427 19.67 -4.30 2.00
C ILE A 427 19.63 -3.59 3.37
N GLY A 428 19.63 -4.35 4.46
CA GLY A 428 20.04 -3.85 5.78
C GLY A 428 19.04 -4.10 6.92
N THR A 429 19.53 -4.76 7.97
CA THR A 429 18.90 -5.08 9.27
C THR A 429 18.35 -3.86 10.03
N SER A 430 17.53 -4.11 11.07
CA SER A 430 16.70 -3.08 11.71
C SER A 430 17.58 -2.16 12.54
N THR A 431 18.04 -1.08 11.92
CA THR A 431 18.93 -0.10 12.55
C THR A 431 18.08 1.05 13.08
N VAL A 432 18.21 1.35 14.38
CA VAL A 432 17.77 2.63 14.93
C VAL A 432 18.88 3.63 14.65
N SER A 433 18.65 4.56 13.73
CA SER A 433 19.59 5.62 13.40
C SER A 433 19.15 6.90 14.10
N LEU A 434 19.97 7.44 15.00
CA LEU A 434 19.82 8.81 15.46
C LEU A 434 20.58 9.74 14.50
N PHE A 435 19.87 10.70 13.94
CA PHE A 435 20.47 11.81 13.20
C PHE A 435 20.46 13.05 14.10
N ALA A 436 21.63 13.63 14.35
CA ALA A 436 21.76 14.92 15.04
C ALA A 436 22.19 15.98 14.04
N GLY A 437 21.30 16.92 13.71
CA GLY A 437 21.58 18.03 12.78
C GLY A 437 20.59 19.18 12.97
N LYS A 438 21.04 20.43 12.73
CA LYS A 438 20.14 21.60 12.64
C LYS A 438 19.45 21.60 11.28
N ASN A 439 18.12 21.76 11.25
CA ASN A 439 17.29 21.83 10.04
C ASN A 439 17.40 20.60 9.11
N LEU A 440 16.83 19.46 9.53
CA LEU A 440 16.61 18.30 8.63
C LEU A 440 15.20 18.29 8.01
N SER A 441 14.42 19.37 8.13
CA SER A 441 13.06 19.47 7.60
C SER A 441 12.93 19.35 6.07
N GLY A 442 14.05 19.24 5.34
CA GLY A 442 14.10 19.08 3.89
C GLY A 442 14.65 17.73 3.40
N PHE A 443 15.04 16.80 4.28
CA PHE A 443 15.74 15.56 3.89
C PHE A 443 15.10 14.30 4.49
N GLU A 444 13.80 14.04 4.28
CA GLU A 444 13.25 12.67 4.49
C GLU A 444 12.03 12.36 3.63
#